data_AF-A0A496VYG9-F1
#
_entry.id   AF-A0A496VYG9-F1
#
_cell.length_a   1.000
_cell.length_b   1.000
_cell.length_c   1.000
_cell.angle_alpha   90.00
_cell.angle_beta   90.00
_cell.angle_gamma   90.00
#
_symmetry.space_group_name_H-M   'P 1'
#
loop_
_entity.id
_entity.type
_entity.pdbx_description
1 polymer ?
#
loop_
_entity_poly.entity_id
_entity_poly.type
_entity_poly.pdbx_seq_one_letter_code
_entity_poly.pdbx_strand_id
1 'polypeptide(L)' 'MNSHQVIDIQAFIQAAEFKRIGNCAVRKALEENRQLGIPNVFSRNGKLYYELPNGEITTEDPFKEISLSAAA' A
#
# COMPACT_ATOMS: atom_id res chain seq x y z
N MET A 1 -35.66 -9.25 11.87
CA MET A 1 -34.30 -9.80 12.08
C MET A 1 -34.24 -11.14 11.39
N ASN A 2 -33.51 -11.28 10.28
CA ASN A 2 -33.21 -12.57 9.68
C ASN A 2 -31.76 -12.52 9.21
N SER A 3 -30.91 -13.04 10.08
CA SER A 3 -29.46 -12.96 10.07
C SER A 3 -28.90 -14.35 9.81
N HIS A 4 -28.77 -14.73 8.54
CA HIS A 4 -27.86 -15.79 8.10
C HIS A 4 -27.39 -15.47 6.69
N GLN A 5 -26.45 -14.52 6.56
CA GLN A 5 -25.58 -14.52 5.39
C GLN A 5 -24.68 -15.75 5.52
N VAL A 6 -24.99 -16.81 4.78
CA VAL A 6 -24.06 -17.91 4.59
C VAL A 6 -22.91 -17.34 3.76
N ILE A 7 -21.76 -17.13 4.38
CA ILE A 7 -20.54 -16.78 3.66
C ILE A 7 -20.13 -18.04 2.90
N ASP A 8 -20.20 -17.98 1.57
CA ASP A 8 -19.71 -19.06 0.72
C ASP A 8 -18.22 -19.29 1.00
N ILE A 9 -17.89 -20.50 1.46
CA ILE A 9 -16.52 -20.92 1.77
C ILE A 9 -15.62 -20.74 0.54
N GLN A 10 -16.14 -20.97 -0.66
CA GLN A 10 -15.38 -20.77 -1.89
C GLN A 10 -15.05 -19.29 -2.12
N ALA A 11 -16.01 -18.40 -1.87
CA ALA A 11 -15.76 -16.96 -1.93
C ALA A 11 -14.69 -16.52 -0.91
N PHE A 12 -14.69 -17.10 0.29
CA PHE A 12 -13.65 -16.82 1.30
C PHE A 12 -12.26 -17.30 0.84
N ILE A 13 -12.15 -18.52 0.31
CA ILE A 13 -10.90 -19.08 -0.21
C ILE A 13 -10.37 -18.22 -1.36
N GLN A 14 -11.24 -17.81 -2.28
CA GLN A 14 -10.88 -16.97 -3.41
C GLN A 14 -10.40 -15.58 -2.95
N ALA A 15 -11.10 -14.95 -2.00
CA ALA A 15 -10.68 -13.69 -1.41
C ALA A 15 -9.31 -13.79 -0.70
N ALA A 16 -9.06 -14.90 0.01
CA ALA A 16 -7.77 -15.16 0.64
C ALA A 16 -6.64 -15.28 -0.39
N GLU A 17 -6.89 -15.92 -1.52
CA GLU A 17 -5.92 -16.05 -2.61
C GLU A 17 -5.61 -14.69 -3.26
N PHE A 18 -6.63 -13.87 -3.54
CA PHE A 18 -6.40 -12.51 -4.03
C PHE A 18 -5.60 -11.67 -3.04
N LYS A 19 -5.90 -11.76 -1.75
CA LYS A 19 -5.13 -11.08 -0.70
C LYS A 19 -3.67 -11.57 -0.68
N ARG A 20 -3.43 -12.88 -0.83
CA ARG A 20 -2.07 -13.44 -0.89
C ARG A 20 -1.29 -12.86 -2.07
N ILE A 21 -1.87 -12.85 -3.26
CA ILE A 21 -1.25 -12.30 -4.47
C ILE A 21 -0.96 -10.81 -4.30
N GLY A 22 -1.94 -10.03 -3.81
CA GLY A 22 -1.79 -8.61 -3.53
C GLY A 22 -0.66 -8.33 -2.53
N ASN A 23 -0.59 -9.08 -1.42
CA ASN A 23 0.47 -8.95 -0.43
C ASN A 23 1.86 -9.28 -1.00
N CYS A 24 1.96 -10.23 -1.95
CA CYS A 24 3.21 -10.51 -2.64
C CYS A 24 3.62 -9.34 -3.56
N ALA A 25 2.69 -8.82 -4.35
CA ALA A 25 2.95 -7.70 -5.25
C ALA A 25 3.37 -6.43 -4.49
N VAL A 26 2.66 -6.09 -3.42
CA VAL A 26 2.98 -4.95 -2.55
C VAL A 26 4.38 -5.10 -1.96
N ARG A 27 4.71 -6.26 -1.36
CA ARG A 27 6.06 -6.46 -0.79
C ARG A 27 7.17 -6.28 -1.83
N LYS A 28 6.97 -6.78 -3.04
CA LYS A 28 7.94 -6.61 -4.12
C LYS A 28 8.12 -5.14 -4.51
N ALA A 29 7.02 -4.41 -4.72
CA ALA A 29 7.06 -2.98 -5.04
C ALA A 29 7.74 -2.14 -3.96
N LEU A 30 7.44 -2.43 -2.68
CA LEU A 30 8.07 -1.73 -1.55
C LEU A 30 9.57 -1.96 -1.48
N GLU A 31 10.01 -3.18 -1.79
CA GLU A 31 11.43 -3.51 -1.83
C GLU A 31 12.13 -2.83 -3.01
N GLU A 32 11.55 -2.88 -4.20
CA GLU A 32 12.06 -2.18 -5.38
C GLU A 32 12.19 -0.67 -5.13
N ASN A 33 11.20 -0.05 -4.48
CA ASN A 33 11.28 1.35 -4.07
C ASN A 33 12.45 1.62 -3.13
N ARG A 34 12.70 0.77 -2.13
CA ARG A 34 13.87 0.90 -1.23
C ARG A 34 15.18 0.85 -2.02
N GLN A 35 15.30 -0.10 -2.94
CA GLN A 35 16.50 -0.24 -3.78
C GLN A 35 16.72 0.97 -4.70
N LEU A 36 15.64 1.63 -5.13
CA LEU A 36 15.69 2.82 -5.98
C LEU A 36 15.76 4.14 -5.19
N GLY A 37 15.72 4.10 -3.85
CA GLY A 37 15.66 5.31 -3.03
C GLY A 37 14.35 6.11 -3.18
N ILE A 38 13.26 5.44 -3.56
CA ILE A 38 11.93 6.04 -3.70
C ILE A 38 11.18 5.83 -2.37
N PRO A 39 10.59 6.88 -1.76
CA PRO A 39 9.77 6.71 -0.57
C PRO A 39 8.58 5.77 -0.81
N ASN A 40 8.33 4.86 0.14
CA ASN A 40 7.13 4.04 0.13
C ASN A 40 5.93 4.80 0.70
N VAL A 41 4.71 4.51 0.23
CA VAL A 41 3.48 5.13 0.72
C VAL A 41 2.49 4.07 1.22
N PHE A 42 1.84 4.36 2.34
CA PHE A 42 0.84 3.51 2.97
C PHE A 42 -0.32 4.36 3.47
N SER A 43 -1.53 3.80 3.46
CA SER A 43 -2.69 4.39 4.14
C SER A 43 -3.06 3.56 5.35
N ARG A 44 -3.19 4.23 6.51
CA ARG A 44 -3.67 3.61 7.74
C ARG A 44 -4.67 4.53 8.41
N ASN A 45 -5.88 4.02 8.69
CA ASN A 45 -6.99 4.79 9.27
C ASN A 45 -7.32 6.07 8.48
N GLY A 46 -7.21 6.02 7.15
CA GLY A 46 -7.46 7.17 6.28
C GLY A 46 -6.35 8.22 6.24
N LYS A 47 -5.23 8.02 6.95
CA LYS A 47 -4.06 8.89 6.91
C LYS A 47 -2.93 8.25 6.09
N LEU A 48 -2.27 9.05 5.26
CA LEU A 48 -1.08 8.63 4.51
C LEU A 48 0.17 8.71 5.38
N TYR A 49 1.03 7.73 5.20
CA TYR A 49 2.34 7.61 5.83
C TYR A 49 3.35 7.27 4.74
N TYR A 50 4.53 7.85 4.85
CA TYR A 50 5.62 7.63 3.93
C TYR A 50 6.81 7.05 4.69
N GLU A 51 7.38 5.95 4.21
CA GLU A 51 8.67 5.41 4.68
C GLU A 51 9.74 5.94 3.71
N LEU A 52 10.58 6.84 4.21
CA LEU A 52 11.70 7.42 3.47
C LEU A 52 12.82 6.38 3.28
N PRO A 53 13.75 6.56 2.32
CA PRO A 53 14.84 5.62 2.07
C PRO A 53 15.78 5.39 3.26
N ASN A 54 15.85 6.34 4.20
CA ASN A 54 16.60 6.22 5.45
C ASN A 54 15.86 5.37 6.52
N GLY A 55 14.65 4.88 6.23
CA GLY A 55 13.79 4.12 7.13
C GLY A 55 12.90 4.97 8.05
N GLU A 56 12.97 6.30 7.96
CA GLU A 56 12.11 7.21 8.72
C GLU A 56 10.67 7.17 8.21
N ILE A 57 9.70 7.19 9.13
CA ILE A 57 8.28 7.26 8.77
C ILE A 57 7.77 8.67 9.06
N THR A 58 7.22 9.32 8.03
CA THR A 58 6.65 10.66 8.10
C THR A 58 5.22 10.70 7.57
N THR A 59 4.50 11.78 7.89
CA THR A 59 3.20 12.10 7.29
C THR A 59 3.27 13.31 6.36
N GLU A 60 4.45 13.93 6.26
CA GLU A 60 4.73 14.96 5.27
C GLU A 60 4.95 14.32 3.91
N ASP A 61 4.32 14.85 2.86
CA ASP A 61 4.38 14.31 1.52
C ASP A 61 5.74 14.63 0.86
N PRO A 62 6.63 13.64 0.64
CA PRO A 62 7.93 13.88 0.03
C PRO A 62 7.85 14.18 -1.47
N PHE A 63 6.69 13.99 -2.12
CA PHE A 63 6.51 14.19 -3.56
C PHE A 63 5.93 15.57 -3.91
N LYS A 64 5.57 16.38 -2.91
CA LYS A 64 4.91 17.67 -3.10
C LYS A 64 5.69 18.63 -4.01
N GLU A 65 7.01 18.72 -3.82
CA GLU A 65 7.89 19.63 -4.58
C GLU A 65 8.31 19.08 -5.96
N ILE A 66 8.30 17.76 -6.16
CA ILE A 66 8.67 17.12 -7.44
C ILE A 66 7.66 17.48 -8.53
N SER A 67 6.42 17.81 -8.15
CA SER A 67 5.36 18.23 -9.07
C SER A 67 5.61 19.57 -9.77
N LEU A 68 6.53 20.40 -9.28
CA LEU A 68 6.82 21.74 -9.84
C LEU A 68 8.04 21.76 -10.77
N SER A 69 8.94 20.77 -10.71
CA SER A 69 10.17 20.74 -11.52
C SER A 69 10.04 19.93 -12.81
N ALA A 70 9.08 19.02 -12.92
CA ALA A 70 8.83 18.22 -14.12
C ALA A 70 7.98 18.94 -15.19
N ALA A 71 7.56 20.18 -14.93
CA ALA A 71 6.72 21.00 -15.82
C ALA A 71 7.47 22.21 -16.45
N ALA A 72 8.80 22.27 -16.32
CA ALA A 72 9.65 23.34 -16.86
C ALA A 72 10.52 22.87 -18.03
#